data_AF-A0A0P0F5S2-F1
#
_entry.id   AF-A0A0P0F5S2-F1
#
_cell.length_a   1.000
_cell.length_b   1.000
_cell.length_c   1.000
_cell.angle_alpha   90.00
_cell.angle_beta   90.00
_cell.angle_gamma   90.00
#
_symmetry.space_group_name_H-M   'P 1'
#
loop_
_entity.id
_entity.type
_entity.pdbx_description
1 polymer ?
#
loop_
_entity_poly.entity_id
_entity_poly.type
_entity_poly.pdbx_seq_one_letter_code
_entity_poly.pdbx_strand_id
1 'polypeptide(L)'
;MLRTLILLTLLITATAGPALANEVRCPASLTVQAQPEAPGGWSPYPAKDQHAFAGVTLVEGDRAAQMAAPAPAALEPDRSLRRGRSEIRQWDFPAARRDNVFLICRYAGTQATLAIDLPRTVRRCQITEETDARGMVLDKPATAPQFLCR
;
A
#
# COMPACT_ATOMS: atom_id res chain seq x y z
N MET A 1 68.10 13.65 10.96
CA MET A 1 67.06 13.52 9.91
C MET A 1 65.80 12.99 10.59
N LEU A 2 64.88 13.88 10.98
CA LEU A 2 63.71 13.53 11.79
C LEU A 2 62.47 13.51 10.87
N ARG A 3 61.91 12.32 10.63
CA ARG A 3 60.74 12.10 9.77
C ARG A 3 59.46 12.42 10.55
N THR A 4 58.85 13.54 10.25
CA THR A 4 57.54 13.94 10.79
C THR A 4 56.43 13.13 10.09
N LEU A 5 55.74 12.25 10.83
CA LEU A 5 54.56 11.52 10.37
C LEU A 5 53.33 12.42 10.49
N ILE A 6 52.72 12.76 9.34
CA ILE A 6 51.47 13.50 9.26
C ILE A 6 50.32 12.50 9.45
N LEU A 7 49.63 12.54 10.60
CA LEU A 7 48.37 11.82 10.80
C LEU A 7 47.24 12.57 10.07
N LEU A 8 46.67 11.95 9.04
CA LEU A 8 45.50 12.43 8.33
C LEU A 8 44.24 11.87 9.01
N THR A 9 43.54 12.68 9.80
CA THR A 9 42.27 12.34 10.43
C THR A 9 41.14 12.39 9.38
N LEU A 10 40.69 11.22 8.92
CA LEU A 10 39.56 11.08 8.01
C LEU A 10 38.25 11.27 8.79
N LEU A 11 37.63 12.46 8.68
CA LEU A 11 36.28 12.71 9.20
C LEU A 11 35.26 11.96 8.33
N ILE A 12 34.72 10.86 8.84
CA ILE A 12 33.61 10.14 8.22
C ILE A 12 32.32 10.91 8.53
N THR A 13 31.80 11.67 7.56
CA THR A 13 30.47 12.27 7.63
C THR A 13 29.42 11.18 7.40
N ALA A 14 28.92 10.60 8.49
CA ALA A 14 27.77 9.70 8.46
C ALA A 14 26.53 10.48 8.01
N THR A 15 26.09 10.28 6.77
CA THR A 15 24.79 10.74 6.29
C THR A 15 23.69 9.88 6.91
N ALA A 16 23.16 10.31 8.05
CA ALA A 16 21.94 9.74 8.60
C ALA A 16 20.79 10.00 7.60
N GLY A 17 20.35 8.96 6.89
CA GLY A 17 19.12 9.01 6.12
C GLY A 17 17.93 9.32 7.03
N PRO A 18 16.85 9.97 6.52
CA PRO A 18 15.69 10.26 7.33
C PRO A 18 15.10 8.95 7.87
N ALA A 19 15.02 8.83 9.19
CA ALA A 19 14.29 7.76 9.84
C ALA A 19 12.81 7.91 9.45
N LEU A 20 12.35 7.13 8.46
CA LEU A 20 10.94 7.01 8.12
C LEU A 20 10.23 6.33 9.30
N ALA A 21 9.73 7.14 10.22
CA ALA A 21 8.94 6.67 11.34
C ALA A 21 7.61 6.12 10.82
N ASN A 22 7.49 4.79 10.75
CA ASN A 22 6.26 3.98 10.78
C ASN A 22 5.08 4.35 9.86
N GLU A 23 5.30 5.11 8.78
CA GLU A 23 4.26 5.37 7.79
C GLU A 23 4.11 4.19 6.82
N VAL A 24 2.90 3.68 6.68
CA VAL A 24 2.59 2.62 5.69
C VAL A 24 1.76 3.21 4.55
N ARG A 25 2.20 2.99 3.31
CA ARG A 25 1.58 3.50 2.08
C ARG A 25 1.51 2.39 1.03
N CYS A 26 0.49 2.45 0.17
CA CYS A 26 0.46 1.61 -1.02
C CYS A 26 1.41 2.18 -2.09
N PRO A 27 2.21 1.35 -2.77
CA PRO A 27 2.96 1.79 -3.93
C PRO A 27 2.02 2.37 -4.98
N ALA A 28 2.41 3.50 -5.60
CA ALA A 28 1.59 4.20 -6.59
C ALA A 28 1.28 3.36 -7.83
N SER A 29 2.11 2.34 -8.11
CA SER A 29 1.89 1.41 -9.20
C SER A 29 2.43 0.01 -8.86
N LEU A 30 1.91 -0.99 -9.56
CA LEU A 30 2.33 -2.38 -9.51
C LEU A 30 2.72 -2.84 -10.92
N THR A 31 3.90 -3.44 -11.06
CA THR A 31 4.27 -4.12 -12.31
C THR A 31 3.82 -5.58 -12.23
N VAL A 32 3.03 -6.01 -13.20
CA VAL A 32 2.55 -7.40 -13.31
C VAL A 32 3.18 -8.04 -14.53
N GLN A 33 3.68 -9.27 -14.36
CA GLN A 33 4.09 -10.13 -15.47
C GLN A 33 3.05 -11.23 -15.60
N ALA A 34 2.49 -11.38 -16.79
CA ALA A 34 1.49 -12.40 -17.09
C ALA A 34 2.02 -13.35 -18.16
N GLN A 35 1.85 -14.65 -17.92
CA GLN A 35 2.15 -15.69 -18.89
C GLN A 35 0.83 -16.42 -19.21
N PRO A 36 0.24 -16.21 -20.40
CA PRO A 36 -1.00 -16.89 -20.75
C PRO A 36 -0.75 -18.37 -21.02
N GLU A 37 -1.68 -19.22 -20.57
CA GLU A 37 -1.77 -20.60 -21.03
C GLU A 37 -2.45 -20.62 -22.40
N ALA A 38 -1.78 -21.19 -23.40
CA ALA A 38 -2.29 -21.27 -24.76
C ALA A 38 -2.91 -22.64 -25.04
N PRO A 39 -4.14 -22.71 -25.59
CA PRO A 39 -4.68 -23.95 -26.12
C PRO A 39 -3.90 -24.40 -27.37
N GLY A 40 -4.06 -25.66 -27.77
CA GLY A 40 -3.32 -26.26 -28.89
C GLY A 40 -3.38 -25.43 -30.19
N GLY A 41 -2.22 -25.27 -30.84
CA GLY A 41 -2.08 -24.50 -32.08
C GLY A 41 -1.86 -22.99 -31.90
N TRP A 42 -1.95 -22.47 -30.66
CA TRP A 42 -1.66 -21.08 -30.33
C TRP A 42 -0.28 -20.92 -29.69
N SER A 43 0.40 -19.82 -30.00
CA SER A 43 1.67 -19.45 -29.36
C SER A 43 1.43 -18.42 -28.26
N PRO A 44 1.72 -18.72 -26.98
CA PRO A 44 1.59 -17.75 -25.91
C PRO A 44 2.74 -16.74 -25.94
N TYR A 45 2.43 -15.48 -25.67
CA TYR A 45 3.43 -14.41 -25.50
C TYR A 45 3.25 -13.75 -24.13
N PRO A 46 4.33 -13.61 -23.33
CA PRO A 46 4.26 -12.94 -22.05
C PRO A 46 3.89 -11.46 -22.22
N ALA A 47 3.16 -10.93 -21.25
CA ALA A 47 2.90 -9.50 -21.12
C ALA A 47 3.53 -8.96 -19.84
N LYS A 48 3.95 -7.70 -19.86
CA LYS A 48 4.42 -6.96 -18.70
C LYS A 48 3.79 -5.58 -18.71
N ASP A 49 2.90 -5.36 -17.76
CA ASP A 49 2.11 -4.14 -17.68
C ASP A 49 2.27 -3.47 -16.32
N GLN A 50 2.06 -2.16 -16.28
CA GLN A 50 2.06 -1.36 -15.07
C GLN A 50 0.63 -0.93 -14.74
N HIS A 51 0.21 -1.20 -13.52
CA HIS A 51 -1.13 -0.92 -13.03
C HIS A 51 -1.09 0.17 -11.95
N ALA A 52 -1.93 1.19 -12.08
CA ALA A 52 -2.02 2.27 -11.11
C ALA A 52 -2.73 1.82 -9.82
N PHE A 53 -2.35 2.39 -8.69
CA PHE A 53 -3.04 2.18 -7.42
C PHE A 53 -4.51 2.62 -7.51
N ALA A 54 -5.43 1.76 -7.08
CA ALA A 54 -6.87 1.94 -7.24
C ALA A 54 -7.64 1.99 -5.91
N GLY A 55 -7.08 1.48 -4.82
CA GLY A 55 -7.73 1.55 -3.52
C GLY A 55 -7.19 0.53 -2.53
N VAL A 56 -7.75 0.53 -1.32
CA VAL A 56 -7.34 -0.38 -0.25
C VAL A 56 -8.51 -1.19 0.28
N THR A 57 -8.16 -2.28 0.97
CA THR A 57 -9.03 -2.99 1.90
C THR A 57 -8.23 -3.25 3.17
N LEU A 58 -8.80 -3.00 4.34
CA LEU A 58 -8.21 -3.38 5.62
C LEU A 58 -8.93 -4.62 6.14
N VAL A 59 -8.20 -5.56 6.71
CA VAL A 59 -8.72 -6.85 7.17
C VAL A 59 -8.12 -7.18 8.53
N GLU A 60 -8.92 -7.77 9.41
CA GLU A 60 -8.49 -8.27 10.71
C GLU A 60 -8.22 -9.78 10.68
N GLY A 61 -7.20 -10.22 11.41
CA GLY A 61 -6.80 -11.62 11.55
C GLY A 61 -5.43 -11.95 10.94
N ASP A 62 -5.14 -13.25 10.83
CA ASP A 62 -3.93 -13.73 10.20
C ASP A 62 -3.97 -13.52 8.68
N ARG A 63 -2.96 -12.85 8.13
CA ARG A 63 -2.91 -12.50 6.72
C ARG A 63 -2.89 -13.72 5.80
N ALA A 64 -2.16 -14.78 6.15
CA ALA A 64 -2.08 -15.96 5.30
C ALA A 64 -3.42 -16.69 5.23
N ALA A 65 -4.08 -16.88 6.39
CA ALA A 65 -5.40 -17.48 6.46
C ALA A 65 -6.47 -16.66 5.72
N GLN A 66 -6.49 -15.34 5.93
CA GLN A 66 -7.48 -14.46 5.30
C GLN A 66 -7.30 -14.33 3.79
N MET A 67 -6.06 -14.30 3.28
CA MET A 67 -5.80 -14.26 1.83
C MET A 67 -6.14 -15.57 1.10
N ALA A 68 -6.24 -16.68 1.82
CA ALA A 68 -6.71 -17.96 1.28
C ALA A 68 -8.24 -18.13 1.35
N ALA A 69 -8.93 -17.27 2.11
CA ALA A 69 -10.38 -17.30 2.22
C ALA A 69 -11.05 -16.74 0.95
N PRO A 70 -12.25 -17.24 0.56
CA PRO A 70 -12.96 -16.75 -0.63
C PRO A 70 -13.30 -15.26 -0.58
N ALA A 71 -13.53 -14.73 0.63
CA ALA A 71 -13.85 -13.34 0.87
C ALA A 71 -13.30 -12.94 2.27
N PRO A 72 -12.10 -12.34 2.36
CA PRO A 72 -11.61 -11.81 3.61
C PRO A 72 -12.57 -10.71 4.12
N ALA A 73 -12.90 -10.75 5.40
CA ALA A 73 -13.82 -9.79 6.01
C ALA A 73 -13.16 -8.40 6.07
N ALA A 74 -13.62 -7.50 5.20
CA ALA A 74 -13.15 -6.12 5.17
C ALA A 74 -13.63 -5.36 6.42
N LEU A 75 -12.74 -4.57 7.02
CA LEU A 75 -13.07 -3.64 8.07
C LEU A 75 -13.77 -2.41 7.48
N GLU A 76 -14.94 -2.09 8.01
CA GLU A 76 -15.63 -0.84 7.71
C GLU A 76 -14.88 0.35 8.34
N PRO A 77 -14.90 1.53 7.69
CA PRO A 77 -14.30 2.73 8.26
C PRO A 77 -15.12 3.24 9.45
N ASP A 78 -14.43 3.71 10.49
CA ASP A 78 -15.06 4.38 11.64
C ASP A 78 -15.69 5.72 11.24
N ARG A 79 -15.12 6.38 10.22
CA ARG A 79 -15.60 7.67 9.72
C ARG A 79 -15.52 7.72 8.21
N SER A 80 -16.58 8.22 7.59
CA SER A 80 -16.60 8.62 6.19
C SER A 80 -17.07 10.06 6.07
N LEU A 81 -16.29 10.88 5.37
CA LEU A 81 -16.56 12.30 5.18
C LEU A 81 -16.50 12.65 3.69
N ARG A 82 -17.62 13.14 3.16
CA ARG A 82 -17.68 13.65 1.79
C ARG A 82 -17.34 15.13 1.71
N ARG A 83 -16.49 15.50 0.74
CA ARG A 83 -16.06 16.86 0.42
C ARG A 83 -16.08 17.05 -1.10
N GLY A 84 -17.17 17.62 -1.63
CA GLY A 84 -17.34 17.78 -3.07
C GLY A 84 -17.37 16.43 -3.80
N ARG A 85 -16.43 16.22 -4.72
CA ARG A 85 -16.21 14.97 -5.47
C ARG A 85 -15.15 14.06 -4.84
N SER A 86 -14.98 14.15 -3.52
CA SER A 86 -14.05 13.30 -2.79
C SER A 86 -14.69 12.74 -1.54
N GLU A 87 -14.32 11.53 -1.18
CA GLU A 87 -14.65 10.88 0.08
C GLU A 87 -13.36 10.57 0.84
N ILE A 88 -13.36 10.87 2.13
CA ILE A 88 -12.30 10.52 3.05
C ILE A 88 -12.83 9.45 3.99
N ARG A 89 -12.23 8.26 3.98
CA ARG A 89 -12.57 7.16 4.90
C ARG A 89 -11.42 6.95 5.88
N GLN A 90 -11.75 6.75 7.14
CA GLN A 90 -10.79 6.63 8.24
C GLN A 90 -11.06 5.39 9.08
N TRP A 91 -9.98 4.71 9.45
CA TRP A 91 -9.95 3.62 10.43
C TRP A 91 -9.06 4.05 11.60
N ASP A 92 -9.58 3.99 12.82
CA ASP A 92 -8.88 4.26 14.07
C ASP A 92 -8.67 2.94 14.82
N PHE A 93 -7.44 2.74 15.29
CA PHE A 93 -7.04 1.51 15.96
C PHE A 93 -6.67 1.78 17.43
N PRO A 94 -7.15 0.95 18.37
CA PRO A 94 -6.78 1.08 19.78
C PRO A 94 -5.29 0.82 19.97
N ALA A 95 -4.71 1.38 21.03
CA ALA A 95 -3.29 1.20 21.31
C ALA A 95 -2.90 -0.26 21.56
N ALA A 96 -3.79 -1.00 22.23
CA ALA A 96 -3.67 -2.43 22.48
C ALA A 96 -4.64 -3.22 21.60
N ARG A 97 -4.35 -3.28 20.29
CA ARG A 97 -5.06 -4.18 19.36
C ARG A 97 -4.80 -5.63 19.75
N ARG A 98 -5.88 -6.40 19.93
CA ARG A 98 -5.81 -7.86 20.19
C ARG A 98 -5.38 -8.58 18.91
N ASP A 99 -6.11 -8.33 17.84
CA ASP A 99 -5.91 -8.98 16.56
C ASP A 99 -4.93 -8.21 15.67
N ASN A 100 -4.30 -8.95 14.74
CA ASN A 100 -3.49 -8.34 13.69
C ASN A 100 -4.42 -7.69 12.68
N VAL A 101 -4.00 -6.56 12.15
CA VAL A 101 -4.68 -5.93 11.01
C VAL A 101 -3.67 -5.85 9.88
N PHE A 102 -4.08 -6.22 8.68
CA PHE A 102 -3.26 -6.06 7.49
C PHE A 102 -4.05 -5.29 6.44
N LEU A 103 -3.33 -4.69 5.51
CA LEU A 103 -3.91 -3.96 4.39
C LEU A 103 -3.66 -4.71 3.10
N ILE A 104 -4.59 -4.56 2.15
CA ILE A 104 -4.50 -5.06 0.78
C ILE A 104 -4.59 -3.85 -0.15
N CYS A 105 -3.52 -3.57 -0.90
CA CYS A 105 -3.50 -2.59 -1.97
C CYS A 105 -4.03 -3.23 -3.26
N ARG A 106 -5.04 -2.59 -3.86
CA ARG A 106 -5.67 -2.99 -5.12
C ARG A 106 -5.19 -2.07 -6.24
N TYR A 107 -5.06 -2.63 -7.43
CA TYR A 107 -4.52 -1.95 -8.62
C TYR A 107 -5.50 -2.04 -9.79
N ALA A 108 -5.57 -0.98 -10.59
CA ALA A 108 -6.55 -0.85 -11.66
C ALA A 108 -6.28 -1.84 -12.80
N GLY A 109 -7.33 -2.51 -13.27
CA GLY A 109 -7.26 -3.40 -14.43
C GLY A 109 -6.50 -4.70 -14.20
N THR A 110 -6.31 -5.13 -12.95
CA THR A 110 -5.69 -6.42 -12.61
C THR A 110 -6.26 -6.97 -11.31
N GLN A 111 -6.20 -8.30 -11.15
CA GLN A 111 -6.49 -8.97 -9.88
C GLN A 111 -5.26 -9.08 -8.97
N ALA A 112 -4.07 -8.69 -9.46
CA ALA A 112 -2.87 -8.68 -8.65
C ALA A 112 -2.96 -7.61 -7.54
N THR A 113 -2.63 -8.02 -6.31
CA THR A 113 -2.67 -7.17 -5.11
C THR A 113 -1.37 -7.26 -4.33
N LEU A 114 -1.08 -6.23 -3.52
CA LEU A 114 -0.04 -6.30 -2.50
C LEU A 114 -0.67 -6.30 -1.12
N ALA A 115 -0.13 -7.09 -0.18
CA ALA A 115 -0.61 -7.12 1.19
C ALA A 115 0.54 -6.99 2.19
N ILE A 116 0.32 -6.25 3.26
CA ILE A 116 1.29 -6.08 4.35
C ILE A 116 0.59 -5.97 5.70
N ASP A 117 1.16 -6.60 6.71
CA ASP A 117 0.71 -6.49 8.10
C ASP A 117 0.98 -5.08 8.62
N LEU A 118 -0.03 -4.45 9.23
CA LEU A 118 0.15 -3.13 9.82
C LEU A 118 1.00 -3.23 11.09
N PRO A 119 2.05 -2.40 11.22
CA PRO A 119 2.80 -2.32 12.46
C PRO A 119 1.87 -2.04 13.64
N ARG A 120 2.13 -2.69 14.78
CA ARG A 120 1.33 -2.49 16.00
C ARG A 120 1.36 -1.05 16.50
N THR A 121 2.28 -0.20 16.04
CA THR A 121 2.35 1.23 16.33
C THR A 121 1.33 2.07 15.57
N VAL A 122 0.84 1.60 14.42
CA VAL A 122 -0.18 2.33 13.63
C VAL A 122 -1.44 2.51 14.47
N ARG A 123 -1.97 3.73 14.48
CA ARG A 123 -3.20 4.11 15.20
C ARG A 123 -4.29 4.57 14.25
N ARG A 124 -3.94 4.98 13.05
CA ARG A 124 -4.90 5.49 12.08
C ARG A 124 -4.50 5.14 10.67
N CYS A 125 -5.46 4.72 9.87
CA CYS A 125 -5.35 4.70 8.42
C CYS A 125 -6.40 5.62 7.82
N GLN A 126 -6.05 6.29 6.74
CA GLN A 126 -6.96 7.15 6.00
C GLN A 126 -6.77 6.93 4.50
N ILE A 127 -7.88 6.86 3.78
CA ILE A 127 -7.89 6.95 2.32
C ILE A 127 -8.71 8.16 1.87
N THR A 128 -8.24 8.85 0.85
CA THR A 128 -9.01 9.85 0.10
C THR A 128 -9.23 9.33 -1.32
N GLU A 129 -10.49 9.21 -1.72
CA GLU A 129 -10.92 8.68 -3.01
C GLU A 129 -11.79 9.70 -3.75
N GLU A 130 -11.76 9.65 -5.09
CA GLU A 130 -12.65 10.45 -5.92
C GLU A 130 -14.03 9.78 -6.00
N THR A 131 -15.09 10.58 -5.94
CA THR A 131 -16.47 10.13 -6.04
C THR A 131 -17.21 10.80 -7.18
N ASP A 132 -18.21 10.12 -7.74
CA ASP A 132 -19.15 10.71 -8.69
C ASP A 132 -20.09 11.76 -8.04
N ALA A 133 -21.00 12.32 -8.84
CA ALA A 133 -21.99 13.28 -8.36
C ALA A 133 -22.95 12.68 -7.31
N ARG A 134 -23.16 11.37 -7.32
CA ARG A 134 -24.02 10.64 -6.38
C ARG A 134 -23.29 10.28 -5.09
N GLY A 135 -21.96 10.29 -5.10
CA GLY A 135 -21.10 9.97 -3.96
C GLY A 135 -20.56 8.56 -3.99
N MET A 136 -20.66 7.87 -5.13
CA MET A 136 -20.06 6.57 -5.32
C MET A 136 -18.57 6.74 -5.63
N VAL A 137 -17.71 6.00 -4.94
CA VAL A 137 -16.28 5.94 -5.26
C VAL A 137 -16.10 5.48 -6.70
N LEU A 138 -15.24 6.18 -7.44
CA LEU A 138 -14.96 5.87 -8.84
C LEU A 138 -14.02 4.67 -8.96
N ASP A 139 -14.38 3.68 -9.77
CA ASP A 139 -13.51 2.55 -10.10
C ASP A 139 -12.25 2.98 -10.88
N LYS A 140 -12.38 4.07 -11.66
CA LYS A 140 -11.30 4.67 -12.45
C LYS A 140 -11.25 6.18 -12.18
N PRO A 141 -10.63 6.62 -11.08
CA PRO A 141 -10.55 8.03 -10.74
C PRO A 141 -9.56 8.76 -11.67
N ALA A 142 -9.74 10.07 -11.85
CA ALA A 142 -8.80 10.88 -12.62
C ALA A 142 -7.51 11.12 -11.82
N THR A 143 -7.62 11.15 -10.49
CA THR A 143 -6.50 11.26 -9.56
C THR A 143 -6.36 9.96 -8.77
N ALA A 144 -5.13 9.45 -8.63
CA ALA A 144 -4.89 8.25 -7.82
C ALA A 144 -5.31 8.48 -6.35
N PRO A 145 -5.94 7.48 -5.69
CA PRO A 145 -6.29 7.60 -4.29
C PRO A 145 -5.07 7.86 -3.41
N GLN A 146 -5.27 8.62 -2.32
CA GLN A 146 -4.21 8.89 -1.35
C GLN A 146 -4.45 8.04 -0.11
N PHE A 147 -3.55 7.10 0.18
CA PHE A 147 -3.63 6.24 1.36
C PHE A 147 -2.42 6.42 2.27
N LEU A 148 -2.68 6.53 3.57
CA LEU A 148 -1.64 6.63 4.60
C LEU A 148 -2.11 5.99 5.91
N CYS A 149 -1.24 5.17 6.50
CA CYS A 149 -1.34 4.72 7.87
C CYS A 149 -0.20 5.27 8.73
N ARG A 150 -0.51 5.67 9.96
CA ARG A 150 0.45 6.17 10.96
C ARG A 150 0.00 5.86 12.39
#